data_AF-A0A3M1SHL3-F1
#
_entry.id   AF-A0A3M1SHL3-F1
#
_cell.length_a   1.000
_cell.length_b   1.000
_cell.length_c   1.000
_cell.angle_alpha   90.00
_cell.angle_beta   90.00
_cell.angle_gamma   90.00
#
_symmetry.space_group_name_H-M   'P 1'
#
loop_
_entity.id
_entity.type
_entity.pdbx_description
1 polymer ?
#
loop_
_entity_poly.entity_id
_entity_poly.type
_entity_poly.pdbx_seq_one_letter_code
_entity_poly.pdbx_strand_id
1 'polypeptide(L)'
;PKHVNAHLGIALTYMQMGKNSEALLYFGKTLELDPNLAVAYADRGILYDRLGKYRLALKDYKKAIALEPRLAKGPGWIWRLLHTVGEKPSSIGARAKYLEEQLQKPPEERVLRIPEEDSKQKMYKY
;
A
#
# COMPACT_ATOMS: atom_id res chain seq x y z
N PRO A 1 18.58 -18.56 -3.07
CA PRO A 1 18.02 -17.69 -4.15
C PRO A 1 16.52 -17.88 -4.47
N LYS A 2 15.91 -19.07 -4.28
CA LYS A 2 14.49 -19.33 -4.63
C LYS A 2 13.45 -18.93 -3.57
N HIS A 3 13.87 -18.55 -2.36
CA HIS A 3 12.94 -18.33 -1.26
C HIS A 3 12.28 -16.95 -1.29
N VAL A 4 12.97 -15.89 -1.72
CA VAL A 4 12.42 -14.51 -1.74
C VAL A 4 11.14 -14.42 -2.58
N ASN A 5 11.19 -14.90 -3.82
CA ASN A 5 10.03 -14.89 -4.72
C ASN A 5 8.86 -15.75 -4.21
N ALA A 6 9.16 -16.87 -3.54
CA ALA A 6 8.13 -17.71 -2.94
C ALA A 6 7.42 -17.00 -1.77
N HIS A 7 8.17 -16.33 -0.89
CA HIS A 7 7.60 -15.57 0.23
C HIS A 7 6.79 -14.36 -0.27
N LEU A 8 7.26 -13.69 -1.33
CA LEU A 8 6.51 -12.61 -1.97
C LEU A 8 5.17 -13.11 -2.54
N GLY A 9 5.18 -14.24 -3.26
CA GLY A 9 3.96 -14.86 -3.77
C GLY A 9 2.97 -15.20 -2.67
N ILE A 10 3.45 -15.78 -1.56
CA ILE A 10 2.62 -16.09 -0.38
C ILE A 10 2.03 -14.81 0.23
N ALA A 11 2.83 -13.75 0.38
CA ALA A 11 2.35 -12.46 0.90
C ALA A 11 1.22 -11.89 0.04
N LEU A 12 1.36 -11.94 -1.29
CA LEU A 12 0.34 -11.51 -2.24
C LEU A 12 -0.94 -12.35 -2.15
N THR A 13 -0.82 -13.67 -2.03
CA THR A 13 -1.98 -14.55 -1.82
C THR A 13 -2.73 -14.18 -0.55
N TYR A 14 -2.04 -14.01 0.58
CA TYR A 14 -2.69 -13.58 1.83
C TYR A 14 -3.33 -12.19 1.71
N MET A 15 -2.70 -11.26 1.01
CA MET A 15 -3.26 -9.94 0.73
C MET A 15 -4.57 -10.03 -0.08
N GLN A 16 -4.64 -10.93 -1.06
CA GLN A 16 -5.87 -11.18 -1.83
C GLN A 16 -6.96 -11.84 -1.00
N MET A 17 -6.59 -12.71 -0.06
CA MET A 17 -7.52 -13.34 0.89
C MET A 17 -8.01 -12.39 2.00
N GLY A 18 -7.52 -11.15 2.06
CA GLY A 18 -7.83 -10.19 3.12
C GLY A 18 -7.15 -10.50 4.47
N LYS A 19 -6.23 -11.47 4.49
CA LYS A 19 -5.42 -11.85 5.66
C LYS A 19 -4.25 -10.90 5.81
N ASN A 20 -4.58 -9.68 6.22
CA ASN A 20 -3.66 -8.54 6.20
C ASN A 20 -2.47 -8.71 7.15
N SER A 21 -2.68 -9.33 8.32
CA SER A 21 -1.62 -9.54 9.32
C SER A 21 -0.57 -10.53 8.82
N GLU A 22 -1.01 -11.65 8.24
CA GLU A 22 -0.16 -12.67 7.66
C GLU A 22 0.58 -12.14 6.44
N ALA A 23 -0.09 -11.39 5.57
CA ALA A 23 0.54 -10.74 4.43
C ALA A 23 1.70 -9.83 4.87
N LEU A 24 1.50 -9.00 5.90
CA LEU A 24 2.56 -8.14 6.46
C LEU A 24 3.74 -8.94 7.00
N LEU A 25 3.49 -10.07 7.67
CA LEU A 25 4.55 -10.95 8.18
C LEU A 25 5.42 -11.49 7.03
N TYR A 26 4.80 -11.98 5.96
CA TYR A 26 5.54 -12.53 4.82
C TYR A 26 6.25 -11.45 3.99
N PHE A 27 5.68 -10.23 3.88
CA PHE A 27 6.41 -9.10 3.32
C PHE A 27 7.64 -8.74 4.17
N GLY A 28 7.52 -8.80 5.50
CA GLY A 28 8.65 -8.62 6.42
C GLY A 28 9.78 -9.62 6.14
N LYS A 29 9.47 -10.92 6.14
CA LYS A 29 10.43 -11.98 5.81
C LYS A 29 11.06 -11.82 4.43
N THR A 30 10.27 -11.39 3.44
CA THR A 30 10.76 -11.15 2.08
C THR A 30 11.83 -10.05 2.08
N LEU A 31 11.59 -8.96 2.82
CA LEU A 31 12.50 -7.83 2.93
C LEU A 31 13.69 -8.07 3.87
N GLU A 32 13.59 -9.02 4.80
CA GLU A 32 14.73 -9.51 5.58
C GLU A 32 15.70 -10.30 4.69
N LEU A 33 15.17 -11.10 3.76
CA LEU A 33 15.98 -11.87 2.82
C LEU A 33 16.54 -11.02 1.68
N ASP A 34 15.76 -10.06 1.17
CA ASP A 34 16.18 -9.09 0.17
C ASP A 34 15.69 -7.67 0.53
N PRO A 35 16.53 -6.87 1.22
CA PRO A 35 16.18 -5.52 1.63
C PRO A 35 16.18 -4.52 0.47
N ASN A 36 16.60 -4.93 -0.74
CA ASN A 36 16.61 -4.09 -1.93
C ASN A 36 15.46 -4.43 -2.89
N LEU A 37 14.55 -5.30 -2.50
CA LEU A 37 13.41 -5.69 -3.32
C LEU A 37 12.33 -4.59 -3.35
N ALA A 38 12.44 -3.71 -4.34
CA ALA A 38 11.57 -2.55 -4.51
C ALA A 38 10.08 -2.92 -4.62
N VAL A 39 9.75 -4.02 -5.30
CA VAL A 39 8.38 -4.52 -5.48
C VAL A 39 7.74 -4.93 -4.15
N ALA A 40 8.48 -5.57 -3.25
CA ALA A 40 7.95 -5.97 -1.94
C ALA A 40 7.60 -4.75 -1.07
N TYR A 41 8.40 -3.67 -1.13
CA TYR A 41 8.03 -2.41 -0.49
C TYR A 41 6.78 -1.78 -1.11
N ALA A 42 6.65 -1.79 -2.44
CA ALA A 42 5.47 -1.26 -3.11
C ALA A 42 4.18 -2.01 -2.69
N ASP A 43 4.21 -3.34 -2.69
CA ASP A 43 3.07 -4.18 -2.34
C ASP A 43 2.69 -4.05 -0.85
N ARG A 44 3.70 -4.01 0.04
CA ARG A 44 3.48 -3.76 1.47
C ARG A 44 2.91 -2.35 1.71
N GLY A 45 3.37 -1.36 0.95
CA GLY A 45 2.83 0.00 0.98
C GLY A 45 1.35 0.04 0.58
N ILE A 46 0.94 -0.73 -0.43
CA ILE A 46 -0.48 -0.87 -0.84
C ILE A 46 -1.31 -1.51 0.25
N LEU A 47 -0.79 -2.55 0.90
CA LEU A 47 -1.46 -3.17 2.03
C LEU A 47 -1.64 -2.17 3.18
N TYR A 48 -0.62 -1.38 3.52
CA TYR A 48 -0.75 -0.33 4.53
C TYR A 48 -1.74 0.77 4.14
N ASP A 49 -1.79 1.17 2.86
CA ASP A 49 -2.74 2.14 2.34
C ASP A 49 -4.19 1.63 2.49
N ARG A 50 -4.43 0.34 2.19
CA ARG A 50 -5.74 -0.32 2.41
C ARG A 50 -6.13 -0.41 3.88
N LEU A 51 -5.14 -0.55 4.77
CA LEU A 51 -5.35 -0.57 6.22
C LEU A 51 -5.49 0.83 6.83
N GLY A 52 -5.41 1.91 6.04
CA GLY A 52 -5.41 3.29 6.55
C GLY A 52 -4.12 3.69 7.27
N LYS A 53 -3.07 2.87 7.22
CA LYS A 53 -1.75 3.14 7.81
C LYS A 53 -0.91 4.01 6.88
N TYR A 54 -1.41 5.19 6.55
CA TYR A 54 -0.89 6.07 5.51
C TYR A 54 0.56 6.51 5.70
N ARG A 55 1.01 6.72 6.94
CA ARG A 55 2.41 7.05 7.24
C ARG A 55 3.37 5.91 6.88
N LEU A 56 2.98 4.67 7.17
CA LEU A 56 3.77 3.49 6.83
C LEU A 56 3.74 3.23 5.33
N ALA A 57 2.56 3.38 4.70
CA ALA A 57 2.40 3.28 3.26
C ALA A 57 3.32 4.27 2.52
N LEU A 58 3.33 5.53 2.93
CA LEU A 58 4.19 6.56 2.34
C LEU A 58 5.68 6.21 2.47
N LYS A 59 6.11 5.73 3.64
CA LYS A 59 7.49 5.32 3.88
C LYS A 59 7.92 4.21 2.91
N ASP A 60 7.08 3.19 2.77
CA ASP A 60 7.34 2.05 1.89
C ASP A 60 7.31 2.45 0.41
N TYR A 61 6.36 3.29 0.00
CA TYR A 61 6.33 3.83 -1.37
C TYR A 61 7.58 4.64 -1.69
N LYS A 62 8.03 5.53 -0.79
CA LYS A 62 9.27 6.29 -0.99
C LYS A 62 10.47 5.37 -1.12
N LYS A 63 10.56 4.31 -0.29
CA LYS A 63 11.65 3.33 -0.37
C LYS A 63 11.62 2.55 -1.69
N ALA A 64 10.45 2.09 -2.12
CA ALA A 64 10.26 1.40 -3.40
C ALA A 64 10.70 2.27 -4.58
N ILE A 65 10.28 3.55 -4.59
CA ILE A 65 10.63 4.52 -5.64
C ILE A 65 12.13 4.84 -5.62
N ALA A 66 12.75 4.95 -4.45
CA ALA A 66 14.18 5.19 -4.33
C ALA A 66 15.03 4.02 -4.85
N LEU A 67 14.57 2.79 -4.64
CA LEU A 67 15.23 1.58 -5.12
C LEU A 67 15.01 1.37 -6.63
N GLU A 68 13.77 1.53 -7.10
CA GLU A 68 13.43 1.43 -8.51
C GLU A 68 12.50 2.58 -8.93
N PRO A 69 13.06 3.68 -9.49
CA PRO A 69 12.27 4.84 -9.91
C PRO A 69 11.21 4.53 -10.97
N ARG A 70 11.39 3.44 -11.74
CA ARG A 70 10.39 2.98 -12.71
C ARG A 70 9.08 2.56 -12.04
N LEU A 71 9.09 2.07 -10.80
CA LEU A 71 7.88 1.75 -10.05
C LEU A 71 7.02 2.99 -9.78
N ALA A 72 7.63 4.17 -9.71
CA ALA A 72 6.89 5.43 -9.56
C ALA A 72 5.98 5.74 -10.77
N LYS A 73 6.30 5.17 -11.94
CA LYS A 73 5.58 5.35 -13.21
C LYS A 73 4.98 4.03 -13.74
N GLY A 74 5.22 2.92 -13.04
CA GLY A 74 5.06 1.53 -13.50
C GLY A 74 3.62 1.00 -13.53
N PRO A 75 3.40 -0.18 -14.15
CA PRO A 75 2.32 -0.41 -15.08
C PRO A 75 1.02 -0.76 -14.37
N GLY A 76 0.00 0.09 -14.45
CA GLY A 76 -1.42 -0.27 -14.60
C GLY A 76 -2.05 -1.48 -13.84
N TRP A 77 -1.44 -2.12 -12.86
CA TRP A 77 -2.02 -3.29 -12.19
C TRP A 77 -2.95 -2.88 -11.05
N ILE A 78 -2.85 -1.62 -10.60
CA ILE A 78 -3.93 -0.94 -9.88
C ILE A 78 -5.14 -0.70 -10.81
N TRP A 79 -4.92 -0.56 -12.12
CA TRP A 79 -5.98 -0.38 -13.12
C TRP A 79 -6.90 -1.60 -13.21
N ARG A 80 -6.39 -2.83 -12.99
CA ARG A 80 -7.18 -4.08 -12.97
C ARG A 80 -8.11 -4.23 -11.76
N LEU A 81 -7.81 -3.52 -10.66
CA LEU A 81 -8.55 -3.66 -9.40
C LEU A 81 -9.45 -2.47 -9.09
N LEU A 82 -9.20 -1.29 -9.69
CA LEU A 82 -9.89 -0.03 -9.38
C LEU A 82 -10.57 0.58 -10.62
N HIS A 83 -11.40 -0.18 -11.32
CA HIS A 83 -12.22 0.36 -12.42
C HIS A 83 -13.37 1.30 -11.96
N THR A 84 -13.47 1.64 -10.67
CA THR A 84 -14.72 2.16 -10.08
C THR A 84 -14.65 3.51 -9.37
N VAL A 85 -13.53 4.22 -9.30
CA VAL A 85 -13.52 5.52 -8.60
C VAL A 85 -12.71 6.56 -9.37
N GLY A 86 -13.42 7.53 -9.94
CA GLY A 86 -12.87 8.71 -10.60
C GLY A 86 -11.88 9.45 -9.70
N GLU A 87 -10.74 9.80 -10.31
CA GLU A 87 -9.66 10.62 -9.77
C GLU A 87 -8.96 10.09 -8.51
N LYS A 88 -8.19 9.01 -8.69
CA LYS A 88 -7.10 8.65 -7.76
C LYS A 88 -5.79 8.47 -8.51
N PRO A 89 -4.65 8.75 -7.85
CA PRO A 89 -3.36 8.90 -8.50
C PRO A 89 -2.98 7.67 -9.33
N SER A 90 -2.62 7.93 -10.59
CA SER A 90 -2.32 6.94 -11.63
C SER A 90 -1.19 5.97 -11.29
N SER A 91 -0.34 6.31 -10.31
CA SER A 91 0.84 5.54 -9.95
C SER A 91 1.16 5.58 -8.45
N ILE A 92 2.03 4.67 -8.00
CA ILE A 92 2.56 4.66 -6.62
C ILE A 92 3.23 6.01 -6.30
N GLY A 93 3.92 6.61 -7.27
CA GLY A 93 4.53 7.93 -7.10
C GLY A 93 3.49 9.03 -6.86
N ALA A 94 2.43 9.05 -7.65
CA ALA A 94 1.34 10.02 -7.47
C ALA A 94 0.58 9.75 -6.15
N ARG A 95 0.42 8.49 -5.74
CA ARG A 95 -0.19 8.13 -4.45
C ARG A 95 0.68 8.55 -3.28
N ALA A 96 1.99 8.34 -3.36
CA ALA A 96 2.94 8.79 -2.35
C ALA A 96 2.89 10.31 -2.20
N LYS A 97 2.90 11.06 -3.30
CA LYS A 97 2.79 12.53 -3.26
C LYS A 97 1.47 12.98 -2.63
N TYR A 98 0.36 12.37 -3.01
CA TYR A 98 -0.95 12.66 -2.41
C TYR A 98 -0.94 12.38 -0.90
N LEU A 99 -0.44 11.22 -0.46
CA LEU A 99 -0.36 10.90 0.97
C LEU A 99 0.53 11.88 1.72
N GLU A 100 1.64 12.31 1.12
CA GLU A 100 2.53 13.32 1.71
C GLU A 100 1.83 14.67 1.91
N GLU A 101 1.13 15.17 0.89
CA GLU A 101 0.34 16.41 0.98
C GLU A 101 -0.74 16.33 2.05
N GLN A 102 -1.48 15.21 2.12
CA GLN A 102 -2.52 15.02 3.13
C GLN A 102 -1.93 14.90 4.54
N LEU A 103 -0.75 14.27 4.70
CA LEU A 103 -0.11 14.13 6.00
C LEU A 103 0.51 15.43 6.52
N GLN A 104 0.79 16.40 5.64
CA GLN A 104 1.20 17.75 6.04
C GLN A 104 0.04 18.57 6.59
N LYS A 105 -1.19 18.31 6.14
CA LYS A 105 -2.39 18.98 6.65
C LYS A 105 -2.72 18.55 8.09
N PRO A 106 -3.36 19.43 8.88
CA PRO A 106 -3.90 19.05 10.18
C PRO A 106 -4.93 17.93 10.03
N PRO A 107 -5.04 16.99 11.00
CA PRO A 107 -5.91 15.80 10.90
C PRO A 107 -7.34 16.09 10.45
N GLU A 108 -7.88 17.23 10.84
CA GLU A 108 -9.26 17.67 10.62
C GLU A 108 -9.52 18.06 9.14
N GLU A 109 -8.48 18.45 8.40
CA GLU A 109 -8.56 18.85 6.99
C GLU A 109 -8.15 17.74 6.02
N ARG A 110 -7.77 16.56 6.54
CA ARG A 110 -7.34 15.44 5.72
C ARG A 110 -8.54 14.78 5.06
N VAL A 111 -8.45 14.56 3.75
CA VAL A 111 -9.43 13.76 2.99
C VAL A 111 -9.04 12.27 3.00
N LEU A 112 -8.29 11.83 4.02
CA LEU A 112 -7.83 10.46 4.16
C LEU A 112 -8.91 9.63 4.85
N ARG A 113 -9.47 8.69 4.11
CA ARG A 113 -10.48 7.74 4.61
C ARG A 113 -9.87 6.84 5.68
N ILE A 114 -10.36 6.77 6.90
CA ILE A 114 -9.80 5.84 7.90
C ILE A 114 -10.73 4.62 7.96
N PRO A 115 -10.34 3.45 7.42
CA PRO A 115 -11.25 2.29 7.30
C PRO A 115 -11.88 1.86 8.63
N GLU A 116 -11.15 2.02 9.75
CA GLU A 116 -11.64 1.72 11.09
C GLU A 116 -12.67 2.73 11.62
N GLU A 117 -12.61 3.99 11.20
CA GLU A 117 -13.59 5.03 11.58
C GLU A 117 -14.80 4.99 10.67
N ASP A 118 -14.57 4.82 9.37
CA ASP A 118 -15.60 4.64 8.34
C ASP A 118 -16.48 3.41 8.60
N SER A 119 -15.89 2.31 9.11
CA SER A 119 -16.66 1.10 9.44
C SER A 119 -17.55 1.31 10.68
N LYS A 120 -17.09 2.09 11.66
CA LYS A 120 -17.87 2.48 12.84
C LYS A 120 -19.01 3.43 12.47
N GLN A 121 -18.79 4.38 11.57
CA GLN A 121 -19.83 5.31 11.10
C GLN A 121 -20.96 4.59 10.34
N LYS A 122 -20.67 3.46 9.67
CA LYS A 122 -21.70 2.63 9.03
C LYS A 122 -22.59 1.86 10.00
N MET A 123 -22.18 1.65 11.26
CA MET A 123 -23.01 0.94 12.24
C MET A 123 -24.19 1.77 12.76
N TYR A 124 -24.18 3.10 12.62
CA TYR A 124 -25.24 4.00 13.14
C TYR A 124 -26.30 4.36 12.09
N LYS A 125 -26.57 3.49 11.11
CA LYS A 125 -27.72 3.63 10.21
C LYS A 125 -28.63 2.43 10.36
N TYR A 126 -29.57 2.54 11.30
CA TYR A 126 -30.83 1.80 11.33
C TYR A 126 -31.97 2.79 11.57
#